data_AF-A0AAD9TK25-F1
#
_entry.id   AF-A0AAD9TK25-F1
#
_cell.length_a   1.000
_cell.length_b   1.000
_cell.length_c   1.000
_cell.angle_alpha   90.00
_cell.angle_beta   90.00
_cell.angle_gamma   90.00
#
_symmetry.space_group_name_H-M   'P 1'
#
loop_
_entity.id
_entity.type
_entity.pdbx_description
1 polymer ?
#
loop_
_entity_poly.entity_id
_entity_poly.type
_entity_poly.pdbx_seq_one_letter_code
_entity_poly.pdbx_strand_id
1 'polypeptide(L)'
;MIPTNVVQVYEDVEGGVLDRCFDGKLLTFHVIINRSDEGNFDQLDDAIKFSYLFILGHVLLRIEYIKNVPKWACMFVENLIGFECFPWGTYIYSQTVYYLRRFMTGRNKKSQNSNKR
;
A
#
# COMPACT_ATOMS: atom_id res chain seq x y z
N MET A 1 2.29 -1.63 9.79
CA MET A 1 3.65 -1.48 10.35
C MET A 1 4.56 -1.30 9.15
N ILE A 2 5.20 -0.14 9.02
CA ILE A 2 6.08 0.14 7.87
C ILE A 2 7.33 -0.73 8.06
N PRO A 3 7.80 -1.51 7.08
CA PRO A 3 9.05 -2.22 7.23
C PRO A 3 10.17 -1.20 7.41
N THR A 4 10.86 -1.25 8.56
CA THR A 4 11.93 -0.29 8.89
C THR A 4 13.07 -0.31 7.86
N ASN A 5 13.21 -1.42 7.14
CA ASN A 5 14.21 -1.61 6.08
C ASN A 5 13.78 -1.03 4.71
N VAL A 6 12.51 -0.63 4.55
CA VAL A 6 11.99 -0.03 3.30
C VAL A 6 12.17 1.47 3.31
N VAL A 7 12.07 2.14 4.46
CA VAL A 7 12.07 3.60 4.52
C VAL A 7 13.45 4.21 4.17
N GLN A 8 14.54 3.43 4.25
CA GLN A 8 15.90 3.96 4.12
C GLN A 8 16.44 4.07 2.68
N VAL A 9 15.72 3.66 1.63
CA VAL A 9 16.32 3.52 0.28
C VAL A 9 15.50 4.13 -0.87
N TYR A 10 14.36 4.79 -0.61
CA TYR A 10 13.56 5.35 -1.71
C TYR A 10 13.54 6.88 -1.65
N GLU A 11 14.26 7.47 -2.59
CA GLU A 11 14.26 8.92 -2.84
C GLU A 11 13.05 9.29 -3.71
N ASP A 12 12.58 10.53 -3.61
CA ASP A 12 11.63 11.05 -4.60
C ASP A 12 12.28 11.02 -5.97
N VAL A 13 11.60 10.40 -6.94
CA VAL A 13 12.05 10.42 -8.33
C VAL A 13 11.43 11.66 -8.97
N GLU A 14 12.27 12.64 -9.30
CA GLU A 14 11.84 13.84 -10.01
C GLU A 14 11.16 13.44 -11.33
N GLY A 15 9.94 13.91 -11.51
CA GLY A 15 9.13 13.55 -12.67
C GLY A 15 8.62 12.11 -12.61
N GLY A 16 8.54 11.46 -11.45
CA GLY A 16 7.88 10.17 -11.27
C GLY A 16 6.34 10.25 -11.31
N VAL A 17 5.64 9.16 -11.02
CA VAL A 17 4.17 9.04 -11.05
C VAL A 17 3.48 10.10 -10.21
N LEU A 18 4.02 10.44 -9.03
CA LEU A 18 3.45 11.50 -8.19
C LEU A 18 3.49 12.87 -8.86
N ASP A 19 4.60 13.18 -9.53
CA ASP A 19 4.78 14.47 -10.19
C ASP A 19 3.97 14.52 -11.50
N ARG A 20 4.12 13.51 -12.36
CA ARG A 20 3.51 13.50 -13.70
C ARG A 20 1.99 13.38 -13.68
N CYS A 21 1.46 12.53 -12.80
CA CYS A 21 0.03 12.25 -12.82
C CYS A 21 -0.75 13.13 -11.84
N PHE A 22 -0.08 13.79 -10.88
CA PHE A 22 -0.76 14.38 -9.73
C PHE A 22 -0.13 15.65 -9.14
N ASP A 23 0.77 16.32 -9.87
CA ASP A 23 1.40 17.57 -9.44
C ASP A 23 2.05 17.48 -8.05
N GLY A 24 2.64 16.32 -7.72
CA GLY A 24 3.31 16.07 -6.44
C GLY A 24 2.38 15.90 -5.23
N LYS A 25 1.06 15.80 -5.43
CA LYS A 25 0.09 15.65 -4.33
C LYS A 25 -0.07 14.20 -3.88
N LEU A 26 -0.23 14.01 -2.57
CA LEU A 26 -0.55 12.70 -2.00
C LEU A 26 -1.94 12.23 -2.45
N LEU A 27 -2.01 10.94 -2.82
CA LEU A 27 -3.17 10.33 -3.44
C LEU A 27 -4.01 9.60 -2.41
N THR A 28 -5.33 9.73 -2.48
CA THR A 28 -6.21 8.74 -1.84
C THR A 28 -6.23 7.47 -2.67
N PHE A 29 -6.50 6.33 -2.02
CA PHE A 29 -6.58 5.06 -2.74
C PHE A 29 -7.70 5.06 -3.81
N HIS A 30 -8.79 5.79 -3.57
CA HIS A 30 -9.84 6.07 -4.56
C HIS A 30 -9.27 6.64 -5.87
N VAL A 31 -8.36 7.63 -5.79
CA VAL A 31 -7.82 8.28 -6.99
C VAL A 31 -7.05 7.30 -7.87
N ILE A 32 -6.32 6.36 -7.26
CA ILE A 32 -5.60 5.31 -8.00
C ILE A 32 -6.57 4.37 -8.71
N ILE A 33 -7.66 3.96 -8.03
CA ILE A 33 -8.68 3.10 -8.62
C ILE A 33 -9.34 3.79 -9.80
N ASN A 34 -9.87 5.00 -9.60
CA ASN A 34 -10.58 5.72 -10.66
C ASN A 34 -9.68 5.97 -11.87
N ARG A 35 -8.42 6.33 -11.64
CA ARG A 35 -7.47 6.54 -12.74
C ARG A 35 -7.16 5.25 -13.50
N SER A 36 -7.10 4.12 -12.78
CA SER A 36 -6.92 2.80 -13.39
C SER A 36 -8.14 2.40 -14.23
N ASP A 37 -9.35 2.69 -13.73
CA ASP A 37 -10.61 2.41 -14.44
C ASP A 37 -10.81 3.31 -15.67
N GLU A 38 -10.38 4.57 -15.60
CA GLU A 38 -10.41 5.52 -16.71
C GLU A 38 -9.48 5.10 -17.87
N GLY A 39 -8.40 4.37 -17.57
CA GLY A 39 -7.46 3.82 -18.57
C GLY A 39 -6.66 4.84 -19.37
N ASN A 40 -6.82 6.14 -19.12
CA ASN A 40 -6.21 7.22 -19.89
C ASN A 40 -4.80 7.54 -19.40
N PHE A 41 -3.85 6.63 -19.62
CA PHE A 41 -2.44 6.83 -19.31
C PHE A 41 -1.66 7.33 -20.53
N ASP A 42 -0.88 8.40 -20.35
CA ASP A 42 -0.01 8.94 -21.40
C ASP A 42 1.21 8.03 -21.67
N GLN A 43 1.60 7.24 -20.67
CA GLN A 43 2.71 6.30 -20.75
C GLN A 43 2.30 4.92 -20.24
N LEU A 44 2.73 3.88 -20.97
CA LEU A 44 2.50 2.48 -20.55
C LEU A 44 3.13 2.17 -19.18
N ASP A 45 4.29 2.75 -18.91
CA ASP A 45 5.01 2.60 -17.64
C ASP A 45 4.17 3.12 -16.45
N ASP A 46 3.44 4.21 -16.64
CA ASP A 46 2.53 4.74 -15.62
C ASP A 46 1.37 3.78 -15.36
N ALA A 47 0.77 3.20 -16.39
CA ALA A 47 -0.29 2.21 -16.24
C ALA A 47 0.17 0.97 -15.44
N ILE A 48 1.40 0.53 -15.69
CA ILE A 48 2.04 -0.59 -14.96
C ILE A 48 2.23 -0.21 -13.49
N LYS A 49 2.82 0.96 -13.21
CA LYS A 49 3.05 1.45 -11.84
C LYS A 49 1.76 1.63 -11.05
N PHE A 50 0.68 2.11 -11.70
CA PHE A 50 -0.64 2.19 -11.07
C PHE A 50 -1.21 0.81 -10.73
N SER A 51 -1.02 -0.17 -11.61
CA SER A 51 -1.41 -1.56 -11.34
C SER A 51 -0.68 -2.12 -10.12
N TYR A 52 0.63 -1.83 -9.99
CA TYR A 52 1.39 -2.18 -8.78
C TYR A 52 0.92 -1.44 -7.53
N LEU A 53 0.61 -0.14 -7.63
CA LEU A 53 0.05 0.64 -6.52
C LEU A 53 -1.31 0.10 -6.08
N PHE A 54 -2.15 -0.33 -7.03
CA PHE A 54 -3.43 -0.97 -6.74
C PHE A 54 -3.22 -2.28 -5.98
N ILE A 55 -2.34 -3.17 -6.46
CA ILE A 55 -2.03 -4.44 -5.78
C ILE A 55 -1.47 -4.18 -4.38
N LEU A 56 -0.50 -3.27 -4.27
CA LEU A 56 0.14 -2.92 -3.01
C LEU A 56 -0.87 -2.33 -2.01
N GLY A 57 -1.67 -1.35 -2.45
CA GLY A 57 -2.64 -0.68 -1.61
C GLY A 57 -3.83 -1.58 -1.24
N HIS A 58 -4.46 -2.23 -2.20
CA HIS A 58 -5.67 -3.02 -1.99
C HIS A 58 -5.38 -4.37 -1.32
N VAL A 59 -4.43 -5.12 -1.88
CA VAL A 59 -4.20 -6.52 -1.51
C VAL A 59 -3.26 -6.62 -0.31
N LEU A 60 -2.12 -5.91 -0.36
CA LEU A 60 -1.04 -6.11 0.59
C LEU A 60 -1.16 -5.23 1.84
N LEU A 61 -1.56 -3.97 1.65
CA LEU A 61 -1.64 -2.99 2.73
C LEU A 61 -3.06 -2.77 3.26
N ARG A 62 -4.09 -3.22 2.52
CA ARG A 62 -5.51 -2.97 2.82
C ARG A 62 -5.77 -1.50 3.13
N ILE A 63 -5.22 -0.61 2.31
CA ILE A 63 -5.46 0.82 2.43
C ILE A 63 -6.96 1.07 2.20
N GLU A 64 -7.60 1.71 3.16
CA GLU A 64 -9.00 2.08 3.02
C GLU A 64 -9.16 3.07 1.88
N TYR A 65 -10.27 3.00 1.15
CA TYR A 65 -10.53 3.76 -0.06
C TYR A 65 -10.30 5.28 0.07
N ILE A 66 -10.69 5.86 1.20
CA ILE A 66 -10.55 7.30 1.49
C ILE A 66 -9.17 7.70 2.03
N LYS A 67 -8.31 6.74 2.35
CA LYS A 67 -7.01 7.01 2.99
C LYS A 67 -5.97 7.31 1.94
N ASN A 68 -5.04 8.17 2.32
CA ASN A 68 -3.89 8.48 1.50
C ASN A 68 -3.00 7.24 1.37
N VAL A 69 -2.56 6.97 0.15
CA VAL A 69 -1.48 6.04 -0.12
C VAL A 69 -0.20 6.61 0.47
N PRO A 70 0.54 5.82 1.27
CA PRO A 70 1.80 6.27 1.82
C PRO A 70 2.76 6.68 0.71
N LYS A 71 3.44 7.82 0.88
CA LYS A 71 4.41 8.33 -0.09
C LYS A 71 5.45 7.28 -0.51
N TRP A 72 5.92 6.49 0.47
CA TRP A 72 6.88 5.42 0.21
C TRP A 72 6.36 4.41 -0.81
N ALA A 73 5.06 4.10 -0.86
CA ALA A 73 4.50 3.14 -1.80
C ALA A 73 4.58 3.68 -3.25
N CYS A 74 4.42 4.98 -3.43
CA CYS A 74 4.62 5.64 -4.72
C CYS A 74 6.09 5.63 -5.14
N MET A 75 7.01 5.96 -4.24
CA MET A 75 8.45 5.86 -4.53
C MET A 75 8.87 4.40 -4.81
N PHE A 76 8.19 3.46 -4.17
CA PHE A 76 8.50 2.04 -4.28
C PHE A 76 8.17 1.45 -5.65
N VAL A 77 7.09 1.91 -6.30
CA VAL A 77 6.75 1.49 -7.67
C VAL A 77 7.62 2.15 -8.74
N GLU A 78 8.33 3.23 -8.41
CA GLU A 78 9.34 3.81 -9.30
C GLU A 78 10.60 2.95 -9.40
N ASN A 79 10.92 2.18 -8.35
CA ASN A 79 12.08 1.30 -8.30
C ASN A 79 11.66 -0.17 -8.44
N LEU A 80 11.42 -0.61 -9.69
CA LEU A 80 10.97 -1.98 -9.98
C LEU A 80 11.94 -3.05 -9.44
N ILE A 81 13.24 -2.84 -9.56
CA ILE A 81 14.25 -3.78 -9.01
C ILE A 81 14.09 -3.89 -7.49
N GLY A 82 13.92 -2.76 -6.80
CA GLY A 82 13.64 -2.72 -5.37
C GLY A 82 12.33 -3.40 -5.00
N PHE A 83 11.29 -3.22 -5.82
CA PHE A 83 10.00 -3.87 -5.67
C PHE A 83 10.12 -5.39 -5.79
N GLU A 84 10.83 -5.89 -6.79
CA GLU A 84 11.02 -7.34 -7.03
C GLU A 84 11.90 -7.99 -5.96
N CYS A 85 12.96 -7.31 -5.52
CA CYS A 85 13.87 -7.81 -4.49
C CYS A 85 13.27 -7.77 -3.08
N PHE A 86 12.15 -7.08 -2.90
CA PHE A 86 11.52 -6.99 -1.59
C PHE A 86 10.95 -8.35 -1.14
N PRO A 87 11.17 -8.76 0.12
CA PRO A 87 10.74 -10.08 0.61
C PRO A 87 9.23 -10.12 0.88
N TRP A 88 8.42 -10.03 -0.17
CA TRP A 88 6.95 -10.00 -0.11
C TRP A 88 6.37 -11.14 0.72
N GLY A 89 6.88 -12.36 0.54
CA GLY A 89 6.45 -13.53 1.31
C GLY A 89 6.60 -13.32 2.82
N THR A 90 7.78 -12.88 3.27
CA THR A 90 8.04 -12.60 4.70
C THR A 90 7.18 -11.45 5.21
N TYR A 91 7.00 -10.39 4.41
CA TYR A 91 6.16 -9.25 4.79
C TYR A 91 4.69 -9.66 4.95
N ILE A 92 4.11 -10.33 3.95
CA ILE A 92 2.72 -10.81 3.96
C ILE A 92 2.48 -11.77 5.12
N TYR A 93 3.39 -12.71 5.34
CA TYR A 93 3.32 -13.62 6.47
C TYR A 93 3.27 -12.87 7.80
N SER A 94 4.17 -11.90 7.99
CA SER A 94 4.26 -11.10 9.21
C SER A 94 2.99 -10.26 9.46
N GLN A 95 2.45 -9.61 8.42
CA GLN A 95 1.17 -8.89 8.54
C GLN A 95 0.03 -9.85 8.88
N THR A 96 -0.04 -10.99 8.21
CA THR A 96 -1.07 -12.01 8.44
C THR A 96 -1.06 -12.48 9.90
N VAL A 97 0.11 -12.84 10.44
CA VAL A 97 0.27 -13.22 11.85
C VAL A 97 -0.18 -12.09 12.79
N TYR A 98 0.23 -10.85 12.52
CA TYR A 98 -0.16 -9.68 13.33
C TYR A 98 -1.69 -9.51 13.37
N TYR A 99 -2.36 -9.51 12.23
CA TYR A 99 -3.80 -9.31 12.15
C TYR A 99 -4.58 -10.48 12.77
N LEU A 100 -4.15 -11.72 12.53
CA LEU A 100 -4.77 -12.90 13.15
C LEU A 100 -4.65 -12.85 14.68
N ARG A 101 -3.47 -12.51 15.22
CA ARG A 101 -3.26 -12.35 16.66
C ARG A 101 -4.15 -11.24 17.24
N ARG A 102 -4.22 -10.09 16.59
CA ARG A 102 -5.10 -8.98 17.02
C ARG A 102 -6.57 -9.38 17.01
N PHE A 103 -7.00 -10.13 16.00
CA PHE A 103 -8.37 -10.59 15.88
C PHE A 103 -8.75 -11.61 16.95
N MET A 104 -7.88 -12.59 17.20
CA MET A 104 -8.07 -13.59 18.25
C MET A 104 -8.10 -12.96 19.66
N THR A 105 -7.18 -12.04 19.95
CA THR A 105 -7.13 -11.34 21.26
C THR A 105 -8.31 -10.38 21.46
N GLY A 106 -8.79 -9.71 20.41
CA GLY A 106 -9.98 -8.86 20.45
C GLY A 106 -11.28 -9.62 20.75
N ARG A 107 -11.42 -10.86 20.25
CA ARG A 107 -12.57 -11.74 20.54
C ARG A 107 -12.61 -12.19 22.00
N ASN A 108 -11.46 -12.52 22.59
CA ASN A 108 -11.38 -12.94 23.99
C ASN A 108 -11.85 -11.83 24.95
N LYS A 109 -11.56 -10.56 24.65
CA LYS A 109 -12.06 -9.42 25.47
C LYS A 109 -13.58 -9.23 25.38
N LYS A 110 -14.20 -9.44 24.22
CA LYS A 110 -15.67 -9.35 24.09
C LYS A 110 -16.38 -10.51 24.80
N SER A 111 -15.85 -11.72 24.72
CA SER A 111 -16.42 -12.90 25.39
C SER A 111 -16.32 -12.84 26.92
N GLN A 112 -15.25 -12.25 27.48
CA GLN A 112 -15.14 -12.06 28.93
C GLN A 112 -16.10 -10.98 29.48
N ASN A 113 -16.48 -9.98 28.68
CA ASN A 113 -17.44 -8.96 29.09
C ASN A 113 -18.91 -9.39 28.92
N SER A 114 -19.21 -10.35 28.04
CA SER A 114 -20.56 -10.93 27.94
C SER A 114 -20.87 -11.94 29.05
N ASN A 115 -19.86 -12.59 29.63
CA ASN A 115 -20.03 -13.52 30.75
C ASN A 115 -20.02 -12.83 32.14
N LYS A 116 -19.94 -11.50 32.18
CA LYS A 116 -19.97 -10.68 33.41
C LYS A 116 -21.25 -9.85 33.57
N ARG A 117 -22.25 -10.06 32.71
CA ARG A 117 -23.58 -9.44 32.82
C ARG A 117 -24.61 -10.49 33.16
#